data_AF-A0A373ZWH4-F1
#
_entry.id   AF-A0A373ZWH4-F1
#
_cell.length_a   1.000
_cell.length_b   1.000
_cell.length_c   1.000
_cell.angle_alpha   90.00
_cell.angle_beta   90.00
_cell.angle_gamma   90.00
#
_symmetry.space_group_name_H-M   'P 1'
#
loop_
_entity.id
_entity.type
_entity.pdbx_description
1 polymer ?
#
loop_
_entity_poly.entity_id
_entity_poly.type
_entity_poly.pdbx_seq_one_letter_code
_entity_poly.pdbx_strand_id
1 'polypeptide(L)'
;MVKEPLYLPGDKQELFDRYLDKTAHADLIERLRVITGALQNKLTPQKLRLHRIDRTDAITLFHERQKLTKKMFQAVVTDFAVRVCTNQIEICTQQFYEAPRGKEAEHIAASRIPDLCDDTELLEQMYEWWKNLLPGQKKGIAKTFDDDFNPEWCFRDKEEETIQCIDACWRSLPLETRIDIYHYCV
;
A
#
# COMPACT_ATOMS: atom_id res chain seq x y z
N MET A 1 -4.76 -13.03 -5.54
CA MET A 1 -5.14 -12.26 -4.34
C MET A 1 -4.68 -10.84 -4.56
N VAL A 2 -5.61 -9.93 -4.86
CA VAL A 2 -5.30 -8.49 -4.90
C VAL A 2 -4.93 -8.07 -3.49
N LYS A 3 -3.70 -7.56 -3.31
CA LYS A 3 -3.22 -7.03 -2.04
C LYS A 3 -4.00 -5.78 -1.65
N GLU A 4 -3.91 -5.46 -0.36
CA GLU A 4 -4.49 -4.29 0.30
C GLU A 4 -4.47 -3.02 -0.57
N PRO A 5 -5.54 -2.20 -0.51
CA PRO A 5 -5.62 -0.91 -1.18
C PRO A 5 -4.43 -0.04 -0.81
N LEU A 6 -4.00 0.79 -1.76
CA LEU A 6 -2.86 1.66 -1.56
C LEU A 6 -3.34 2.93 -0.86
N TYR A 7 -2.70 3.28 0.24
CA TYR A 7 -2.95 4.54 0.93
C TYR A 7 -2.28 5.68 0.19
N LEU A 8 -3.05 6.70 -0.19
CA LEU A 8 -2.51 7.97 -0.62
C LEU A 8 -2.01 8.72 0.62
N PRO A 9 -0.71 8.98 0.76
CA PRO A 9 -0.19 9.64 1.96
C PRO A 9 -0.74 11.06 2.09
N GLY A 10 -1.26 11.39 3.28
CA GLY A 10 -1.73 12.74 3.59
C GLY A 10 -0.59 13.75 3.77
N ASP A 11 0.61 13.24 4.10
CA ASP A 11 1.81 14.06 4.17
C ASP A 11 3.10 13.30 3.79
N LYS A 12 4.21 14.04 3.80
CA LYS A 12 5.53 13.50 3.48
C LYS A 12 5.98 12.43 4.49
N GLN A 13 5.68 12.58 5.77
CA GLN A 13 6.13 11.64 6.80
C GLN A 13 5.44 10.30 6.60
N GLU A 14 4.13 10.31 6.35
CA GLU A 14 3.36 9.11 6.06
C GLU A 14 3.85 8.38 4.79
N LEU A 15 4.20 9.14 3.74
CA LEU A 15 4.80 8.57 2.52
C LEU A 15 6.08 7.79 2.86
N PHE A 16 6.95 8.36 3.70
CA PHE A 16 8.18 7.71 4.14
C PHE A 16 7.93 6.50 5.04
N ASP A 17 6.98 6.59 5.97
CA ASP A 17 6.74 5.52 6.92
C ASP A 17 6.09 4.29 6.28
N ARG A 18 5.20 4.51 5.29
CA ARG A 18 4.48 3.43 4.60
C ARG A 18 5.25 2.81 3.44
N TYR A 19 5.93 3.63 2.63
CA TYR A 19 6.41 3.17 1.32
C TYR A 19 7.92 3.09 1.16
N LEU A 20 8.71 3.76 2.00
CA LEU A 20 10.16 3.74 1.83
C LEU A 20 10.71 2.35 2.13
N ASP A 21 11.39 1.75 1.15
CA ASP A 21 12.17 0.56 1.40
C ASP A 21 13.44 0.94 2.19
N LYS A 22 13.33 0.81 3.51
CA LYS A 22 14.42 1.12 4.45
C LYS A 22 15.65 0.24 4.22
N THR A 23 15.48 -0.95 3.64
CA THR A 23 16.57 -1.87 3.38
C THR A 23 17.30 -1.51 2.08
N ALA A 24 16.56 -1.25 1.00
CA ALA A 24 17.13 -0.84 -0.28
C ALA A 24 17.82 0.53 -0.20
N HIS A 25 17.38 1.40 0.71
CA HIS A 25 17.91 2.76 0.86
C HIS A 25 18.73 2.99 2.13
N ALA A 26 19.19 1.93 2.80
CA ALA A 26 19.93 2.00 4.06
C ALA A 26 21.12 2.97 4.03
N ASP A 27 21.94 2.94 2.98
CA ASP A 27 23.10 3.83 2.84
C ASP A 27 22.70 5.31 2.73
N LEU A 28 21.61 5.59 2.01
CA LEU A 28 21.11 6.94 1.81
C LEU A 28 20.52 7.50 3.12
N ILE A 29 19.77 6.67 3.85
CA ILE A 29 19.23 6.97 5.18
C ILE A 29 20.37 7.26 6.15
N GLU A 30 21.38 6.38 6.18
CA GLU A 30 22.51 6.53 7.09
C GLU A 30 23.31 7.78 6.77
N ARG A 31 23.60 8.05 5.49
CA ARG A 31 24.34 9.27 5.11
C ARG A 31 23.56 10.53 5.48
N LEU A 32 22.25 10.57 5.24
CA LEU A 32 21.42 11.71 5.62
C LEU A 32 21.38 11.91 7.14
N ARG A 33 21.28 10.82 7.92
CA ARG A 33 21.33 10.84 9.39
C ARG A 33 22.65 11.43 9.88
N VAL A 34 23.77 10.96 9.33
CA VAL A 34 25.11 11.42 9.71
C VAL A 34 25.30 12.89 9.36
N ILE A 35 25.00 13.33 8.13
CA ILE A 35 25.15 14.74 7.73
C ILE A 35 24.26 15.66 8.58
N THR A 36 23.03 15.25 8.85
CA THR A 36 22.12 16.00 9.73
C THR A 36 22.68 16.10 11.15
N GLY A 37 23.20 14.99 11.69
CA GLY A 37 23.86 14.99 13.00
C GLY A 37 25.12 15.84 13.04
N ALA A 38 25.89 15.90 11.94
CA ALA A 38 27.09 16.73 11.84
C ALA A 38 26.73 18.22 11.92
N LEU A 39 25.75 18.66 11.13
CA LEU A 39 25.24 20.05 11.12
C LEU A 39 24.61 20.46 12.46
N GLN A 40 24.01 19.51 13.19
CA GLN A 40 23.43 19.75 14.52
C GLN A 40 24.45 19.62 15.66
N ASN A 41 25.74 19.42 15.36
CA ASN A 41 26.80 19.17 16.36
C ASN A 41 26.54 17.96 17.28
N LYS A 42 25.72 17.00 16.85
CA LYS A 42 25.34 15.80 17.62
C LYS A 42 26.27 14.60 17.43
N LEU A 43 27.23 14.68 16.51
CA LEU A 43 28.20 13.60 16.28
C LEU A 43 29.41 13.68 17.21
N THR A 44 29.95 12.52 17.57
CA THR A 44 31.24 12.44 18.26
C THR A 44 32.40 12.67 17.29
N PRO A 45 33.59 13.10 17.78
CA PRO A 45 34.78 13.23 16.94
C PRO A 45 35.15 11.93 16.19
N GLN A 46 34.94 10.78 16.82
CA GLN A 46 35.17 9.47 16.20
C GLN A 46 34.24 9.23 15.01
N LYS A 47 32.93 9.52 15.15
CA LYS A 47 31.96 9.39 14.04
C LYS A 47 32.27 10.35 12.90
N LEU A 48 32.70 11.58 13.17
CA LEU A 48 33.12 12.52 12.13
C LEU A 48 34.29 11.96 11.31
N ARG A 49 35.32 11.42 11.98
CA ARG A 49 36.48 10.81 11.32
C ARG A 49 36.08 9.60 10.47
N LEU A 50 35.22 8.73 11.00
CA LEU A 50 34.71 7.55 10.29
C LEU A 50 34.03 7.93 8.97
N HIS A 51 33.19 8.97 9.00
CA HIS A 51 32.45 9.43 7.82
C HIS A 51 33.17 10.51 7.01
N ARG A 52 34.43 10.82 7.34
CA ARG A 52 35.27 11.84 6.71
C ARG A 52 34.60 13.21 6.59
N ILE A 53 34.00 13.66 7.69
CA ILE A 53 33.25 14.92 7.76
C ILE A 53 34.13 16.00 8.40
N ASP A 54 34.34 17.08 7.65
CA ASP A 54 34.83 18.35 8.18
C ASP A 54 33.64 19.25 8.55
N ARG A 55 33.55 19.62 9.84
CA ARG A 55 32.49 20.51 10.34
C ARG A 55 32.70 21.97 9.95
N THR A 56 33.93 22.36 9.65
CA THR A 56 34.24 23.76 9.29
C THR A 56 33.64 24.12 7.93
N ASP A 57 33.42 23.12 7.07
CA ASP A 57 32.74 23.27 5.79
C ASP A 57 31.21 23.05 5.90
N ALA A 58 30.57 23.88 6.73
CA ALA A 58 29.13 23.80 6.98
C ALA A 58 28.29 24.03 5.70
N ILE A 59 28.80 24.81 4.74
CA ILE A 59 28.12 25.11 3.47
C ILE A 59 28.03 23.85 2.62
N THR A 60 29.14 23.12 2.44
CA THR A 60 29.12 21.86 1.68
C THR A 60 28.22 20.83 2.33
N LEU A 61 28.28 20.68 3.66
CA LEU A 61 27.40 19.77 4.40
C LEU A 61 25.92 20.14 4.24
N PHE A 62 25.59 21.44 4.22
CA PHE A 62 24.22 21.90 4.01
C PHE A 62 23.71 21.55 2.60
N HIS A 63 24.53 21.78 1.56
CA HIS A 63 24.18 21.40 0.19
C HIS A 63 24.08 19.87 0.02
N GLU A 64 24.97 19.11 0.65
CA GLU A 64 24.89 17.65 0.66
C GLU A 64 23.58 17.19 1.31
N ARG A 65 23.20 17.74 2.46
CA ARG A 65 21.92 17.44 3.13
C ARG A 65 20.73 17.71 2.20
N GLN A 66 20.71 18.86 1.52
CA GLN A 66 19.62 19.18 0.58
C GLN A 66 19.53 18.15 -0.56
N LYS A 67 20.68 17.77 -1.14
CA LYS A 67 20.76 16.77 -2.19
C LYS A 67 20.28 15.40 -1.71
N LEU A 68 20.70 14.98 -0.51
CA LEU A 68 20.29 13.72 0.10
C LEU A 68 18.79 13.70 0.42
N THR A 69 18.24 14.79 0.96
CA THR A 69 16.78 14.92 1.20
C THR A 69 15.99 14.82 -0.10
N LYS A 70 16.45 15.44 -1.18
CA LYS A 70 15.83 15.31 -2.50
C LYS A 70 15.88 13.87 -3.00
N LYS A 71 17.04 13.21 -2.90
CA LYS A 71 17.18 11.80 -3.28
C LYS A 71 16.28 10.87 -2.47
N MET A 72 16.17 11.09 -1.15
CA MET A 72 15.27 10.32 -0.29
C MET A 72 13.81 10.48 -0.71
N PHE A 73 13.39 11.70 -1.05
CA PHE A 73 12.04 11.94 -1.55
C PHE A 73 11.81 11.24 -2.91
N GLN A 74 12.78 11.31 -3.82
CA GLN A 74 12.70 10.60 -5.11
C GLN A 74 12.64 9.08 -4.93
N ALA A 75 13.41 8.53 -3.99
CA ALA A 75 13.42 7.12 -3.66
C ALA A 75 12.03 6.65 -3.19
N VAL A 76 11.45 7.30 -2.18
CA VAL A 76 10.14 6.89 -1.68
C VAL A 76 9.01 7.04 -2.71
N VAL A 77 9.04 8.08 -3.56
CA VAL A 77 8.07 8.22 -4.65
C VAL A 77 8.24 7.09 -5.68
N THR A 78 9.48 6.66 -5.92
CA THR A 78 9.76 5.52 -6.81
C THR A 78 9.25 4.23 -6.19
N ASP A 79 9.49 3.98 -4.90
CA ASP A 79 8.99 2.79 -4.19
C ASP A 79 7.46 2.73 -4.21
N PHE A 80 6.80 3.87 -3.95
CA PHE A 80 5.36 4.00 -4.08
C PHE A 80 4.87 3.66 -5.51
N ALA A 81 5.50 4.24 -6.54
CA ALA A 81 5.14 3.96 -7.93
C ALA A 81 5.36 2.49 -8.30
N VAL A 82 6.46 1.88 -7.86
CA VAL A 82 6.74 0.45 -8.05
C VAL A 82 5.64 -0.39 -7.41
N ARG A 83 5.18 -0.01 -6.21
CA ARG A 83 4.08 -0.70 -5.53
C ARG A 83 2.76 -0.59 -6.30
N VAL A 84 2.41 0.61 -6.79
CA VAL A 84 1.23 0.83 -7.66
C VAL A 84 1.31 -0.06 -8.91
N CYS A 85 2.44 -0.01 -9.62
CA CYS A 85 2.63 -0.82 -10.83
C CYS A 85 2.59 -2.32 -10.55
N THR A 86 3.14 -2.77 -9.43
CA THR A 86 3.09 -4.18 -9.02
C THR A 86 1.65 -4.62 -8.80
N ASN A 87 0.84 -3.83 -8.09
CA ASN A 87 -0.57 -4.11 -7.92
C ASN A 87 -1.31 -4.12 -9.27
N GLN A 88 -1.01 -3.19 -10.18
CA GLN A 88 -1.63 -3.18 -11.52
C GLN A 88 -1.28 -4.44 -12.32
N ILE A 89 -0.02 -4.89 -12.27
CA ILE A 89 0.41 -6.13 -12.92
C ILE A 89 -0.38 -7.31 -12.34
N GLU A 90 -0.54 -7.39 -11.02
CA GLU A 90 -1.33 -8.44 -10.37
C GLU A 90 -2.79 -8.42 -10.86
N ILE A 91 -3.43 -7.24 -10.94
CA ILE A 91 -4.81 -7.09 -11.43
C ILE A 91 -4.92 -7.54 -12.89
N CYS A 92 -4.06 -7.02 -13.77
CA CYS A 92 -4.08 -7.38 -15.20
C CYS A 92 -3.79 -8.87 -15.41
N THR A 93 -2.89 -9.46 -14.60
CA THR A 93 -2.59 -10.90 -14.65
C THR A 93 -3.81 -11.73 -14.27
N GLN A 94 -4.53 -11.33 -13.22
CA GLN A 94 -5.77 -11.99 -12.84
C GLN A 94 -6.82 -11.91 -13.96
N GLN A 95 -7.03 -10.71 -14.52
CA GLN A 95 -7.97 -10.50 -15.62
C GLN A 95 -7.60 -11.30 -16.89
N PHE A 96 -6.31 -11.46 -17.17
CA PHE A 96 -5.85 -12.32 -18.26
C PHE A 96 -6.30 -13.78 -18.09
N TYR A 97 -6.14 -14.35 -16.89
CA TYR A 97 -6.48 -15.74 -16.63
C TYR A 97 -8.00 -15.98 -16.49
N GLU A 98 -8.76 -14.96 -16.10
CA GLU A 98 -10.22 -15.03 -15.97
C GLU A 98 -10.94 -14.76 -17.30
N ALA A 99 -10.26 -14.19 -18.30
CA ALA A 99 -10.86 -13.85 -19.58
C ALA A 99 -11.25 -15.09 -20.40
N PRO A 100 -12.37 -15.03 -21.16
CA PRO A 100 -12.66 -16.00 -22.20
C PRO A 100 -11.53 -16.06 -23.23
N ARG A 101 -11.28 -17.25 -23.80
CA ARG A 101 -10.24 -17.45 -24.81
C ARG A 101 -10.41 -16.49 -25.99
N GLY A 102 -9.35 -15.76 -26.33
CA GLY A 102 -9.33 -14.78 -27.41
C GLY A 102 -9.91 -13.40 -27.03
N LYS A 103 -10.27 -13.20 -25.76
CA LYS A 103 -10.77 -11.92 -25.22
C LYS A 103 -9.83 -11.30 -24.18
N GLU A 104 -8.66 -11.89 -23.97
CA GLU A 104 -7.72 -11.50 -22.91
C GLU A 104 -7.30 -10.03 -23.02
N ALA A 105 -7.07 -9.52 -24.23
CA ALA A 105 -6.70 -8.13 -24.45
C ALA A 105 -7.81 -7.14 -24.06
N GLU A 106 -9.08 -7.48 -24.33
CA GLU A 106 -10.24 -6.65 -23.96
C GLU A 106 -10.40 -6.61 -22.44
N HIS A 107 -10.22 -7.74 -21.76
CA HIS A 107 -10.28 -7.84 -20.29
C HIS A 107 -9.11 -7.15 -19.58
N ILE A 108 -7.89 -7.26 -20.12
CA ILE A 108 -6.74 -6.50 -19.59
C ILE A 108 -6.99 -4.99 -19.77
N ALA A 109 -7.48 -4.56 -20.94
CA ALA A 109 -7.75 -3.15 -21.20
C ALA A 109 -8.90 -2.59 -20.33
N ALA A 110 -9.88 -3.42 -20.01
CA ALA A 110 -10.96 -3.09 -19.08
C ALA A 110 -10.58 -3.27 -17.60
N SER A 111 -9.36 -3.71 -17.30
CA SER A 111 -8.90 -3.89 -15.92
C SER A 111 -8.91 -2.55 -15.19
N ARG A 112 -9.43 -2.57 -13.96
CA ARG A 112 -9.37 -1.41 -13.08
C ARG A 112 -7.92 -1.04 -12.74
N ILE A 113 -7.73 0.23 -12.38
CA ILE A 113 -6.52 0.74 -11.74
C ILE A 113 -6.54 0.28 -10.26
N PRO A 114 -5.40 0.14 -9.56
CA PRO A 114 -5.42 -0.25 -8.16
C PRO A 114 -6.07 0.86 -7.35
N ASP A 115 -6.88 0.47 -6.37
CA ASP A 115 -7.55 1.44 -5.50
C ASP A 115 -6.51 2.27 -4.73
N LEU A 116 -6.70 3.59 -4.77
CA LEU A 116 -5.98 4.57 -3.96
C LEU A 116 -6.95 5.16 -2.94
N CYS A 117 -6.67 4.97 -1.67
CA CYS A 117 -7.48 5.43 -0.56
C CYS A 117 -6.84 6.67 0.08
N ASP A 118 -7.56 7.78 0.12
CA ASP A 118 -7.16 9.02 0.79
C ASP A 118 -7.65 9.10 2.25
N ASP A 119 -8.73 8.40 2.60
CA ASP A 119 -9.22 8.29 3.98
C ASP A 119 -8.73 7.01 4.68
N THR A 120 -7.55 7.11 5.27
CA THR A 120 -6.92 5.99 6.00
C THR A 120 -7.75 5.54 7.21
N GLU A 121 -8.43 6.47 7.91
CA GLU A 121 -9.22 6.16 9.09
C GLU A 121 -10.47 5.36 8.72
N LEU A 122 -11.20 5.81 7.70
CA LEU A 122 -12.37 5.09 7.18
C LEU A 122 -11.99 3.68 6.74
N LEU A 123 -10.85 3.55 6.05
CA LEU A 123 -10.38 2.25 5.58
C LEU A 123 -10.06 1.31 6.75
N GLU A 124 -9.32 1.77 7.76
CA GLU A 124 -9.02 0.98 8.95
C GLU A 124 -10.29 0.58 9.73
N GLN A 125 -11.23 1.51 9.89
CA GLN A 125 -12.53 1.24 10.52
C GLN A 125 -13.31 0.16 9.75
N MET A 126 -13.37 0.27 8.43
CA MET A 126 -14.05 -0.69 7.57
C MET A 126 -13.42 -2.08 7.66
N TYR A 127 -12.09 -2.18 7.64
CA TYR A 127 -11.39 -3.47 7.78
C TYR A 127 -11.63 -4.11 9.14
N GLU A 128 -11.57 -3.32 10.21
CA GLU A 128 -11.80 -3.83 11.56
C GLU A 128 -13.26 -4.20 11.78
N TRP A 129 -14.20 -3.43 11.22
CA TRP A 129 -15.63 -3.80 11.16
C TRP A 129 -15.82 -5.15 10.48
N TRP A 130 -15.32 -5.32 9.26
CA TRP A 130 -15.48 -6.56 8.49
C TRP A 130 -14.89 -7.77 9.23
N LYS A 131 -13.73 -7.60 9.85
CA LYS A 131 -13.04 -8.63 10.63
C LYS A 131 -13.84 -9.07 11.86
N ASN A 132 -14.57 -8.16 12.49
CA ASN A 132 -15.36 -8.43 13.69
C ASN A 132 -16.78 -8.97 13.41
N LEU A 133 -17.19 -9.06 12.14
CA LEU A 133 -18.46 -9.69 11.77
C LEU A 133 -18.45 -11.19 12.02
N LEU A 134 -19.55 -11.70 12.60
CA LEU A 134 -19.80 -13.13 12.74
C LEU A 134 -20.05 -13.78 11.36
N PRO A 135 -19.77 -15.08 11.21
CA PRO A 135 -20.02 -15.83 9.96
C PRO A 135 -21.41 -15.63 9.37
N GLY A 136 -22.46 -15.64 10.21
CA GLY A 136 -23.84 -15.42 9.78
C GLY A 136 -24.09 -14.02 9.24
N GLN A 137 -23.43 -12.99 9.80
CA GLN A 137 -23.53 -11.62 9.32
C GLN A 137 -22.84 -11.47 7.97
N LYS A 138 -21.63 -12.05 7.80
CA LYS A 138 -20.91 -12.04 6.51
C LYS A 138 -21.72 -12.71 5.41
N LYS A 139 -22.35 -13.86 5.69
CA LYS A 139 -23.28 -14.53 4.77
C LYS A 139 -24.49 -13.67 4.43
N GLY A 140 -25.06 -12.99 5.43
CA GLY A 140 -26.18 -12.06 5.24
C GLY A 140 -25.83 -10.92 4.28
N ILE A 141 -24.67 -10.29 4.49
CA ILE A 141 -24.17 -9.22 3.61
C ILE A 141 -23.92 -9.76 2.21
N ALA A 142 -23.19 -10.87 2.06
CA ALA A 142 -22.92 -11.48 0.75
C ALA A 142 -24.21 -11.80 -0.03
N LYS A 143 -25.28 -12.21 0.67
CA LYS A 143 -26.60 -12.45 0.06
C LYS A 143 -27.32 -11.16 -0.33
N THR A 144 -27.17 -10.08 0.44
CA THR A 144 -27.76 -8.77 0.11
C THR A 144 -27.08 -8.16 -1.12
N PHE A 145 -25.77 -8.33 -1.25
CA PHE A 145 -24.94 -7.84 -2.35
C PHE A 145 -24.52 -8.99 -3.28
N ASP A 146 -25.50 -9.79 -3.72
CA ASP A 146 -25.26 -11.02 -4.50
C ASP A 146 -24.55 -10.75 -5.83
N ASP A 147 -24.88 -9.63 -6.48
CA ASP A 147 -24.24 -9.20 -7.74
C ASP A 147 -22.73 -8.91 -7.57
N ASP A 148 -22.32 -8.41 -6.39
CA ASP A 148 -20.93 -8.09 -6.08
C ASP A 148 -20.15 -9.33 -5.60
N PHE A 149 -20.76 -10.15 -4.74
CA PHE A 149 -20.09 -11.33 -4.17
C PHE A 149 -20.09 -12.55 -5.10
N ASN A 150 -20.98 -12.55 -6.10
CA ASN A 150 -21.27 -13.60 -7.07
C ASN A 150 -21.79 -14.90 -6.42
N PRO A 151 -23.01 -15.36 -6.75
CA PRO A 151 -23.66 -16.52 -6.13
C PRO A 151 -22.92 -17.86 -6.31
N GLU A 152 -22.07 -18.02 -7.35
CA GLU A 152 -21.37 -19.29 -7.62
C GLU A 152 -20.36 -19.68 -6.52
N TRP A 153 -19.86 -18.72 -5.73
CA TRP A 153 -18.84 -18.93 -4.70
C TRP A 153 -19.42 -19.17 -3.30
N CYS A 154 -20.71 -18.88 -3.11
CA CYS A 154 -21.35 -18.72 -1.81
C CYS A 154 -21.78 -20.03 -1.13
N PHE A 155 -21.62 -21.19 -1.76
CA PHE A 155 -22.10 -22.46 -1.21
C PHE A 155 -21.08 -23.59 -1.40
N ARG A 156 -20.00 -23.56 -0.62
CA ARG A 156 -19.15 -24.75 -0.43
C ARG A 156 -19.77 -25.68 0.62
N ASP A 157 -19.45 -26.98 0.55
CA ASP A 157 -20.01 -27.99 1.46
C ASP A 157 -19.69 -27.71 2.94
N LYS A 158 -18.62 -26.97 3.23
CA LYS A 158 -18.25 -26.56 4.59
C LYS A 158 -18.41 -25.07 4.80
N GLU A 159 -18.94 -24.72 5.97
CA GLU A 159 -19.14 -23.33 6.39
C GLU A 159 -17.85 -22.52 6.43
N GLU A 160 -16.76 -23.11 6.93
CA GLU A 160 -15.46 -22.43 7.02
C GLU A 160 -14.91 -22.06 5.63
N GLU A 161 -14.99 -22.99 4.67
CA GLU A 161 -14.56 -22.77 3.28
C GLU A 161 -15.40 -21.68 2.60
N THR A 162 -16.69 -21.60 2.96
CA THR A 162 -17.61 -20.57 2.45
C THR A 162 -17.24 -19.18 2.98
N ILE A 163 -16.95 -19.06 4.28
CA ILE A 163 -16.54 -17.78 4.88
C ILE A 163 -15.19 -17.32 4.33
N GLN A 164 -14.24 -18.23 4.12
CA GLN A 164 -12.96 -17.89 3.49
C GLN A 164 -13.15 -17.36 2.07
N CYS A 165 -14.07 -17.93 1.29
CA CYS A 165 -14.42 -17.42 -0.04
C CYS A 165 -15.04 -16.02 0.02
N ILE A 166 -16.00 -15.80 0.94
CA ILE A 166 -16.62 -14.48 1.15
C ILE A 166 -15.56 -13.45 1.54
N ASP A 167 -14.65 -13.78 2.45
CA ASP A 167 -13.55 -12.90 2.87
C ASP A 167 -12.57 -12.61 1.72
N ALA A 168 -12.30 -13.58 0.85
CA ALA A 168 -11.47 -13.37 -0.33
C ALA A 168 -12.17 -12.47 -1.35
N CYS A 169 -13.46 -12.70 -1.58
CA CYS A 169 -14.26 -11.91 -2.50
C CYS A 169 -14.38 -10.46 -2.03
N TRP A 170 -14.73 -10.23 -0.76
CA TRP A 170 -14.78 -8.89 -0.18
C TRP A 170 -13.47 -8.12 -0.37
N ARG A 171 -12.30 -8.74 -0.10
CA ARG A 171 -10.99 -8.09 -0.33
C ARG A 171 -10.70 -7.77 -1.80
N SER A 172 -11.35 -8.48 -2.72
CA SER A 172 -11.20 -8.25 -4.16
C SER A 172 -12.17 -7.21 -4.72
N LEU A 173 -13.25 -6.88 -4.01
CA LEU A 173 -14.19 -5.85 -4.42
C LEU A 173 -13.51 -4.48 -4.56
N PRO A 174 -13.98 -3.61 -5.48
CA PRO A 174 -13.51 -2.23 -5.56
C PRO A 174 -13.64 -1.53 -4.21
N LEU A 175 -12.71 -0.62 -3.90
CA LEU A 175 -12.76 0.14 -2.65
C LEU A 175 -14.07 0.91 -2.50
N GLU A 176 -14.55 1.56 -3.56
CA GLU A 176 -15.83 2.28 -3.57
C GLU A 176 -17.00 1.35 -3.20
N THR A 177 -17.10 0.18 -3.83
CA THR A 177 -18.10 -0.85 -3.51
C THR A 177 -18.01 -1.28 -2.04
N ARG A 178 -16.80 -1.47 -1.51
CA ARG A 178 -16.63 -1.84 -0.09
C ARG A 178 -17.09 -0.73 0.85
N ILE A 179 -16.81 0.53 0.52
CA ILE A 179 -17.25 1.71 1.28
C ILE A 179 -18.78 1.79 1.26
N ASP A 180 -19.42 1.56 0.10
CA ASP A 180 -20.88 1.56 -0.02
C ASP A 180 -21.51 0.47 0.83
N ILE A 181 -20.96 -0.75 0.78
CA ILE A 181 -21.40 -1.86 1.64
C ILE A 181 -21.26 -1.50 3.12
N TYR A 182 -20.12 -0.91 3.51
CA TYR A 182 -19.86 -0.48 4.87
C TYR A 182 -20.89 0.54 5.37
N HIS A 183 -21.09 1.63 4.61
CA HIS A 183 -22.06 2.67 4.95
C HIS A 183 -23.52 2.19 4.91
N TYR A 184 -23.83 1.19 4.10
CA TYR A 184 -25.17 0.59 4.11
C TYR A 184 -25.43 -0.20 5.40
N CYS A 185 -24.39 -0.82 5.96
CA CYS A 185 -24.52 -1.74 7.10
C CYS A 185 -24.29 -1.10 8.48
N VAL A 186 -23.70 0.09 8.54
CA VAL A 186 -23.32 0.82 9.77
C VAL A 186 -24.14 2.09 9.90
#